data_AF-A0A0F6H3N5-F1
#
_entry.id   AF-A0A0F6H3N5-F1
#
_cell.length_a   1.000
_cell.length_b   1.000
_cell.length_c   1.000
_cell.angle_alpha   90.00
_cell.angle_beta   90.00
_cell.angle_gamma   90.00
#
_symmetry.space_group_name_H-M   'P 1'
#
loop_
_entity.id
_entity.type
_entity.pdbx_description
1 polymer ?
#
loop_
_entity_poly.entity_id
_entity_poly.type
_entity_poly.pdbx_seq_one_letter_code
_entity_poly.pdbx_strand_id
1 'polypeptide(L)'
;MKEFKYLPIDQNIFPIRYTFMIEETEYEFEFSHNIEGDFITVLIRDQDGKDLFASKLLYGVPLNHMIVDGFNSSILLTPFDLDDLYKDEFENIPVNLETFGSRVRLYLGEKQ
;
A
#
# COMPACT_ATOMS: atom_id res chain seq x y z
N MET A 1 2.84 19.73 -12.80
CA MET A 1 2.38 18.36 -12.46
C MET A 1 2.81 18.09 -11.03
N LYS A 2 1.90 17.65 -10.17
CA LYS A 2 2.26 17.16 -8.82
C LYS A 2 2.98 15.83 -9.02
N GLU A 3 4.19 15.67 -8.48
CA GLU A 3 4.87 14.37 -8.49
C GLU A 3 4.25 13.47 -7.43
N PHE A 4 3.64 12.37 -7.86
CA PHE A 4 3.09 11.35 -6.96
C PHE A 4 4.17 10.32 -6.65
N LYS A 5 4.51 10.16 -5.36
CA LYS A 5 5.44 9.13 -4.91
C LYS A 5 4.67 7.84 -4.64
N TYR A 6 5.21 6.72 -5.09
CA TYR A 6 4.67 5.38 -4.84
C TYR A 6 5.77 4.41 -4.44
N LEU A 7 5.40 3.32 -3.77
CA LEU A 7 6.34 2.26 -3.40
C LEU A 7 6.59 1.34 -4.61
N PRO A 8 7.86 1.14 -5.04
CA PRO A 8 8.18 0.24 -6.14
C PRO A 8 8.03 -1.23 -5.69
N ILE A 9 7.01 -1.91 -6.23
CA ILE A 9 6.66 -3.29 -5.86
C ILE A 9 6.77 -4.18 -7.10
N ASP A 10 7.48 -5.31 -6.98
CA ASP A 10 7.57 -6.34 -8.00
C ASP A 10 6.49 -7.40 -7.79
N GLN A 11 5.49 -7.37 -8.67
CA GLN A 11 4.32 -8.23 -8.63
C GLN A 11 4.59 -9.73 -8.87
N ASN A 12 5.80 -10.13 -9.32
CA ASN A 12 6.06 -11.51 -9.72
C ASN A 12 6.54 -12.44 -8.59
N ILE A 13 6.77 -11.92 -7.37
CA ILE A 13 7.50 -12.65 -6.31
C ILE A 13 6.76 -12.58 -4.97
N PHE A 14 5.64 -13.29 -4.79
CA PHE A 14 4.95 -13.35 -3.50
C PHE A 14 5.41 -14.53 -2.62
N PRO A 15 5.53 -14.36 -1.29
CA PRO A 15 5.40 -13.10 -0.56
C PRO A 15 6.56 -12.14 -0.86
N ILE A 16 6.25 -10.85 -0.93
CA ILE A 16 7.26 -9.81 -1.20
C ILE A 16 7.58 -9.09 0.10
N ARG A 17 8.87 -8.92 0.41
CA ARG A 17 9.32 -8.08 1.52
C ARG A 17 10.12 -6.90 1.02
N TYR A 18 9.75 -5.71 1.49
CA TYR A 18 10.47 -4.48 1.23
C TYR A 18 10.72 -3.72 2.50
N THR A 19 11.87 -3.09 2.57
CA THR A 19 12.17 -2.09 3.59
C THR A 19 12.07 -0.72 2.95
N PHE A 20 11.22 0.14 3.51
CA PHE A 20 11.02 1.51 3.01
C PHE A 20 11.37 2.53 4.09
N MET A 21 12.07 3.57 3.68
CA MET A 21 12.31 4.76 4.49
C MET A 21 11.22 5.79 4.20
N ILE A 22 10.42 6.12 5.22
CA ILE A 22 9.32 7.08 5.15
C ILE A 22 9.58 8.15 6.21
N GLU A 23 9.82 9.39 5.77
CA GLU A 23 10.10 10.53 6.65
C GLU A 23 11.11 10.18 7.77
N GLU A 24 12.25 9.60 7.36
CA GLU A 24 13.37 9.21 8.23
C GLU A 24 13.13 7.99 9.13
N THR A 25 11.95 7.37 9.10
CA THR A 25 11.68 6.12 9.80
C THR A 25 11.71 4.94 8.84
N GLU A 26 12.38 3.85 9.23
CA GLU A 26 12.42 2.61 8.48
C GLU A 26 11.26 1.69 8.87
N TYR A 27 10.62 1.10 7.87
CA TYR A 27 9.52 0.15 8.03
C TYR A 27 9.73 -1.06 7.13
N GLU A 28 9.42 -2.25 7.63
CA GLU A 28 9.32 -3.46 6.81
C GLU A 28 7.88 -3.67 6.37
N PHE A 29 7.69 -3.92 5.08
CA PHE A 29 6.42 -4.24 4.44
C PHE A 29 6.49 -5.66 3.93
N GLU A 30 5.61 -6.53 4.42
CA GLU A 30 5.42 -7.89 3.92
C GLU A 30 4.08 -8.01 3.21
N PHE A 31 4.10 -8.22 1.90
CA PHE A 31 2.91 -8.43 1.08
C PHE A 31 2.68 -9.92 0.85
N SER A 32 1.44 -10.38 1.02
CA SER A 32 1.02 -11.77 0.80
C SER A 32 -0.26 -11.83 -0.01
N HIS A 33 -0.40 -12.84 -0.87
CA HIS A 33 -1.65 -13.10 -1.60
C HIS A 33 -2.48 -14.15 -0.87
N ASN A 34 -3.75 -13.82 -0.63
CA ASN A 34 -4.75 -14.76 -0.19
C ASN A 34 -5.41 -15.39 -1.43
N ILE A 35 -5.11 -16.66 -1.68
CA ILE A 35 -5.59 -17.38 -2.87
C ILE A 35 -7.11 -17.62 -2.81
N GLU A 36 -7.67 -17.93 -1.64
CA GLU A 36 -9.09 -18.27 -1.49
C GLU A 36 -10.02 -17.09 -1.76
N GLY A 37 -9.64 -15.89 -1.31
CA GLY A 37 -10.43 -14.67 -1.49
C GLY A 37 -9.94 -13.76 -2.61
N ASP A 38 -8.87 -14.14 -3.29
CA ASP A 38 -8.17 -13.38 -4.33
C ASP A 38 -7.90 -11.90 -3.95
N PHE A 39 -7.09 -11.69 -2.91
CA PHE A 39 -6.69 -10.34 -2.49
C PHE A 39 -5.28 -10.30 -1.90
N ILE A 40 -4.68 -9.10 -1.90
CA ILE A 40 -3.40 -8.86 -1.24
C ILE A 40 -3.61 -8.36 0.20
N THR A 41 -2.81 -8.88 1.12
CA THR A 41 -2.61 -8.32 2.46
C THR A 41 -1.24 -7.71 2.58
N VAL A 42 -1.10 -6.77 3.51
CA VAL A 42 0.18 -6.21 3.93
C VAL A 42 0.31 -6.32 5.45
N LEU A 43 1.49 -6.70 5.93
CA LEU A 43 1.90 -6.63 7.32
C LEU A 43 3.07 -5.65 7.43
N ILE A 44 2.92 -4.66 8.31
CA ILE A 44 3.91 -3.61 8.54
C ILE A 44 4.59 -3.83 9.88
N ARG A 45 5.92 -3.75 9.89
CA ARG A 45 6.76 -3.84 11.09
C ARG A 45 7.66 -2.62 11.23
N ASP A 46 8.03 -2.29 12.46
CA ASP A 46 9.10 -1.33 12.72
C ASP A 46 10.49 -1.95 12.48
N GLN A 47 11.53 -1.14 12.64
CA GLN A 47 12.94 -1.53 12.49
C GLN A 47 13.39 -2.66 13.43
N ASP A 48 12.69 -2.87 14.55
CA ASP A 48 12.99 -3.94 15.51
C ASP A 48 12.21 -5.23 15.19
N GLY A 49 11.44 -5.23 14.09
CA GLY A 49 10.64 -6.35 13.64
C GLY A 49 9.34 -6.52 14.42
N LYS A 50 8.91 -5.50 15.20
CA LYS A 50 7.63 -5.55 15.91
C LYS A 50 6.51 -5.24 14.92
N ASP A 51 5.51 -6.12 14.89
CA ASP A 51 4.28 -5.90 14.12
C ASP A 51 3.57 -4.62 14.59
N LEU A 52 3.37 -3.68 13.66
CA LEU A 52 2.62 -2.44 13.90
C LEU A 52 1.15 -2.66 13.56
N PHE A 53 0.87 -3.14 12.35
CA PHE A 53 -0.47 -3.49 11.89
C PHE A 53 -0.46 -4.34 10.62
N ALA A 54 -1.58 -5.01 10.36
CA ALA A 54 -1.85 -5.70 9.11
C ALA A 54 -3.15 -5.18 8.49
N SER A 55 -3.22 -5.17 7.16
CA SER A 55 -4.42 -4.72 6.45
C SER A 55 -4.60 -5.45 5.13
N LYS A 56 -5.86 -5.57 4.70
CA LYS A 56 -6.20 -5.96 3.32
C LYS A 56 -6.05 -4.73 2.43
N LEU A 57 -5.40 -4.88 1.27
CA LEU A 57 -5.35 -3.79 0.30
C LEU A 57 -6.72 -3.62 -0.35
N LEU A 58 -7.30 -2.43 -0.18
CA LEU A 58 -8.58 -2.04 -0.75
C LEU A 58 -8.35 -0.82 -1.63
N TYR A 59 -8.88 -0.86 -2.85
CA TYR A 59 -8.69 0.22 -3.81
C TYR A 59 -9.29 1.53 -3.31
N GLY A 60 -8.50 2.61 -3.39
CA GLY A 60 -8.89 3.95 -2.94
C GLY A 60 -8.97 4.12 -1.42
N VAL A 61 -8.70 3.08 -0.62
CA VAL A 61 -8.79 3.14 0.84
C VAL A 61 -7.39 3.12 1.45
N PRO A 62 -7.00 4.14 2.25
CA PRO A 62 -5.73 4.13 2.94
C PRO A 62 -5.59 2.93 3.88
N LEU A 63 -4.47 2.21 3.81
CA LEU A 63 -4.20 1.08 4.69
C LEU A 63 -4.07 1.49 6.17
N ASN A 64 -3.64 2.73 6.42
CA ASN A 64 -3.52 3.35 7.73
C ASN A 64 -4.62 4.42 7.96
N HIS A 65 -5.85 4.09 7.58
CA HIS A 65 -7.03 4.96 7.78
C HIS A 65 -7.36 5.21 9.26
N MET A 66 -6.81 4.42 10.18
CA MET A 66 -6.87 4.62 11.63
C MET A 66 -5.49 4.98 12.17
N ILE A 67 -5.44 5.65 13.34
CA ILE A 67 -4.17 5.91 14.02
C ILE A 67 -3.60 4.57 14.49
N VAL A 68 -2.37 4.28 14.10
CA VAL A 68 -1.63 3.09 14.54
C VAL A 68 -0.38 3.56 15.28
N ASP A 69 -0.23 3.12 16.52
CA ASP A 69 0.94 3.44 17.33
C ASP A 69 2.22 2.91 16.67
N GLY A 70 3.23 3.77 16.54
CA GLY A 70 4.52 3.42 15.94
C GLY A 70 4.56 3.51 14.42
N PHE A 71 3.45 3.84 13.75
CA PHE A 71 3.45 4.20 12.33
C PHE A 71 3.26 5.69 12.13
N ASN A 72 3.92 6.27 11.13
CA ASN A 72 3.81 7.70 10.85
C ASN A 72 2.36 8.09 10.51
N SER A 73 1.77 8.94 11.35
CA SER A 73 0.36 9.36 11.28
C SER A 73 0.10 10.52 10.31
N SER A 74 1.15 11.17 9.82
CA SER A 74 1.09 12.29 8.87
C SER A 74 0.96 11.84 7.42
N ILE A 75 1.21 10.56 7.14
CA ILE A 75 1.12 10.00 5.79
C ILE A 75 -0.11 9.11 5.63
N LEU A 76 -0.55 8.93 4.39
CA LEU A 76 -1.54 7.94 3.99
C LEU A 76 -0.95 7.09 2.87
N LEU A 77 -1.08 5.77 3.00
CA LEU A 77 -0.68 4.83 1.97
C LEU A 77 -1.92 4.24 1.31
N THR A 78 -2.15 4.59 0.04
CA THR A 78 -3.40 4.27 -0.65
C THR A 78 -3.13 3.44 -1.90
N PRO A 79 -3.72 2.22 -2.03
CA PRO A 79 -3.71 1.46 -3.28
C PRO A 79 -4.59 2.16 -4.30
N PHE A 80 -4.01 2.59 -5.41
CA PHE A 80 -4.72 3.41 -6.38
C PHE A 80 -4.10 3.31 -7.79
N ASP A 81 -4.89 3.60 -8.82
CA ASP A 81 -4.45 3.71 -10.22
C ASP A 81 -4.49 5.20 -10.61
N LEU A 82 -3.34 5.78 -10.97
CA LEU A 82 -3.28 7.20 -11.31
C LEU A 82 -4.13 7.56 -12.54
N ASP A 83 -4.35 6.61 -13.45
CA ASP A 83 -5.15 6.84 -14.65
C ASP A 83 -6.62 7.10 -14.30
N ASP A 84 -7.08 6.63 -13.14
CA ASP A 84 -8.44 6.82 -12.64
C ASP A 84 -8.73 8.28 -12.25
N LEU A 85 -7.70 9.11 -11.99
CA LEU A 85 -7.88 10.56 -11.72
C LEU A 85 -8.35 11.34 -12.95
N TYR A 86 -8.19 10.77 -14.14
CA TYR A 86 -8.52 11.41 -15.41
C TYR A 86 -9.79 10.85 -16.04
N LYS A 87 -10.51 9.98 -15.31
CA LYS A 87 -11.78 9.40 -15.76
C LYS A 87 -12.96 10.15 -15.15
N ASP A 88 -14.08 10.09 -15.86
CA ASP A 88 -15.35 10.67 -15.41
C ASP A 88 -16.00 9.84 -14.28
N GLU A 89 -15.64 8.56 -14.16
CA GLU A 89 -16.16 7.64 -13.14
C GLU A 89 -15.00 6.85 -12.50
N PHE A 90 -15.06 6.66 -11.18
CA PHE A 90 -14.10 5.84 -10.44
C PHE A 90 -14.38 4.35 -10.64
N GLU A 91 -13.36 3.59 -11.03
CA GLU A 91 -13.45 2.13 -11.10
C GLU A 91 -13.12 1.50 -9.74
N ASN A 92 -13.94 0.56 -9.25
CA ASN A 92 -13.57 -0.24 -8.09
C ASN A 92 -12.71 -1.44 -8.52
N ILE A 93 -11.40 -1.22 -8.68
CA ILE A 93 -10.46 -2.22 -9.19
C ILE A 93 -10.10 -3.20 -8.07
N PRO A 94 -10.23 -4.52 -8.24
CA PRO A 94 -9.78 -5.49 -7.25
C PRO A 94 -8.26 -5.38 -7.08
N VAL A 95 -7.75 -5.44 -5.84
CA VAL A 95 -6.30 -5.41 -5.55
C VAL A 95 -5.80 -6.84 -5.30
N ASN A 96 -5.33 -7.49 -6.37
CA ASN A 96 -4.88 -8.88 -6.41
C ASN A 96 -3.56 -9.01 -7.20
N LEU A 97 -3.10 -10.24 -7.48
CA LEU A 97 -1.84 -10.48 -8.21
C LEU A 97 -1.84 -9.92 -9.64
N GLU A 98 -2.99 -9.80 -10.27
CA GLU A 98 -3.10 -9.31 -11.64
C GLU A 98 -2.93 -7.79 -11.70
N THR A 99 -3.47 -7.08 -10.71
CA THR A 99 -3.59 -5.62 -10.72
C THR A 99 -2.53 -4.91 -9.89
N PHE A 100 -2.04 -5.52 -8.81
CA PHE A 100 -1.12 -4.88 -7.87
C PHE A 100 0.33 -4.90 -8.40
N GLY A 101 0.91 -3.72 -8.59
CA GLY A 101 2.24 -3.53 -9.18
C GLY A 101 2.22 -3.19 -10.67
N SER A 102 1.22 -3.69 -11.41
CA SER A 102 1.00 -3.37 -12.84
C SER A 102 0.21 -2.07 -13.01
N ARG A 103 -1.02 -2.06 -12.48
CA ARG A 103 -2.02 -0.99 -12.65
C ARG A 103 -2.23 -0.24 -11.34
N VAL A 104 -2.51 -0.98 -10.28
CA VAL A 104 -2.68 -0.45 -8.93
C VAL A 104 -1.32 -0.36 -8.25
N ARG A 105 -0.94 0.82 -7.79
CA ARG A 105 0.28 1.06 -7.01
C ARG A 105 -0.07 1.64 -5.65
N LEU A 106 0.87 1.54 -4.70
CA LEU A 106 0.68 2.09 -3.36
C LEU A 106 1.29 3.49 -3.27
N TYR A 107 0.44 4.52 -3.27
CA TYR A 107 0.84 5.93 -3.28
C TYR A 107 0.94 6.52 -1.87
N LEU A 108 1.90 7.42 -1.70
CA LEU A 108 2.07 8.24 -0.50
C LEU A 108 1.29 9.55 -0.67
N GLY A 109 0.40 9.83 0.28
CA GLY A 109 -0.29 11.11 0.42
C GLY A 109 -0.05 11.71 1.80
N GLU A 110 -0.19 13.02 1.93
CA GLU A 110 -0.22 13.70 3.24
C GLU A 110 -1.63 13.65 3.81
N LYS A 111 -1.74 13.39 5.12
CA LYS A 111 -3.01 13.48 5.85
C LYS A 111 -3.30 14.96 6.13
N GLN A 112 -4.39 15.48 5.55
CA GLN A 112 -4.87 16.86 5.81
C GLN A 112 -5.55 16.99 7.17
#